data_AF-A0A1I5JIG6-F1
#
_entry.id   AF-A0A1I5JIG6-F1
#
_cell.length_a   1.000
_cell.length_b   1.000
_cell.length_c   1.000
_cell.angle_alpha   90.00
_cell.angle_beta   90.00
_cell.angle_gamma   90.00
#
_symmetry.space_group_name_H-M   'P 1'
#
loop_
_entity.id
_entity.type
_entity.pdbx_description
1 polymer ?
#
loop_
_entity_poly.entity_id
_entity_poly.type
_entity_poly.pdbx_seq_one_letter_code
_entity_poly.pdbx_strand_id
1 'polypeptide(L)'
;MEVWFDPACSTCRTARDELDRAGVGYTLRRYLDDPPTEDELRAVLAALGLQPWDVTRLSEPPARELGLREAARDTPADADAWIRVLAGHPRLLQRPIVLADDGRAWVARDGDTLSEVVAAARGTREMDPRDPDTLYAEGPVAAEPPADDRPESSPLRDSGGTGPGPDDLDRLL
;
A
#
# COMPACT_ATOMS: atom_id res chain seq x y z
N MET A 1 -12.92 -11.33 -7.08
CA MET A 1 -12.09 -10.81 -5.97
C MET A 1 -12.95 -9.92 -5.10
N GLU A 2 -12.89 -10.07 -3.78
CA GLU A 2 -13.58 -9.22 -2.80
C GLU A 2 -12.57 -8.43 -1.97
N VAL A 3 -12.89 -7.17 -1.66
CA VAL A 3 -12.05 -6.28 -0.86
C VAL A 3 -12.85 -5.76 0.33
N TRP A 4 -12.41 -6.10 1.54
CA TRP A 4 -12.95 -5.60 2.79
C TRP A 4 -12.28 -4.26 3.12
N PHE A 5 -13.08 -3.20 3.20
CA PHE A 5 -12.59 -1.84 3.36
C PHE A 5 -13.43 -0.98 4.31
N ASP A 6 -12.83 0.12 4.75
CA ASP A 6 -13.50 1.23 5.43
C ASP A 6 -13.26 2.52 4.62
N PRO A 7 -14.32 3.24 4.16
CA PRO A 7 -14.17 4.48 3.40
C PRO A 7 -13.28 5.55 4.05
N ALA A 8 -13.21 5.56 5.39
CA ALA A 8 -12.40 6.52 6.13
C ALA A 8 -10.89 6.24 6.03
N CYS A 9 -10.47 5.06 5.57
CA CYS A 9 -9.07 4.64 5.56
C CYS A 9 -8.32 5.13 4.30
N SER A 10 -7.26 5.91 4.49
CA SER A 10 -6.38 6.39 3.39
C SER A 10 -5.72 5.25 2.63
N THR A 11 -5.21 4.23 3.32
CA THR A 11 -4.60 3.04 2.69
C THR A 11 -5.61 2.26 1.85
N CYS A 12 -6.87 2.18 2.27
CA CYS A 12 -7.92 1.56 1.47
C CYS A 12 -8.21 2.33 0.18
N ARG A 13 -8.11 3.67 0.19
CA ARG A 13 -8.25 4.49 -1.03
C ARG A 13 -7.11 4.21 -2.01
N THR A 14 -5.88 4.19 -1.53
CA THR A 14 -4.71 3.82 -2.35
C THR A 14 -4.87 2.43 -2.96
N ALA A 15 -5.27 1.44 -2.15
CA ALA A 15 -5.52 0.07 -2.62
C ALA A 15 -6.54 0.04 -3.77
N ARG A 16 -7.65 0.78 -3.61
CA ARG A 16 -8.69 0.86 -4.63
C ARG A 16 -8.19 1.52 -5.91
N ASP A 17 -7.47 2.63 -5.79
CA ASP A 17 -6.96 3.37 -6.95
C ASP A 17 -5.94 2.54 -7.75
N GLU A 18 -5.11 1.72 -7.09
CA GLU A 18 -4.21 0.78 -7.79
C GLU A 18 -4.98 -0.33 -8.51
N LEU A 19 -5.98 -0.93 -7.86
CA LEU A 19 -6.82 -1.97 -8.48
C LEU A 19 -7.59 -1.42 -9.70
N ASP A 20 -8.12 -0.20 -9.59
CA ASP A 20 -8.81 0.50 -10.68
C ASP A 20 -7.85 0.79 -11.84
N ARG A 21 -6.65 1.34 -11.55
CA ARG A 21 -5.61 1.57 -12.57
C ARG A 21 -5.14 0.28 -13.24
N ALA A 22 -5.15 -0.82 -12.52
CA ALA A 22 -4.80 -2.12 -13.04
C ALA A 22 -5.90 -2.78 -13.88
N GLY A 23 -7.12 -2.22 -13.94
CA GLY A 23 -8.26 -2.78 -14.68
C GLY A 23 -8.79 -4.08 -14.05
N VAL A 24 -8.54 -4.30 -12.76
CA VAL A 24 -8.95 -5.50 -12.04
C VAL A 24 -10.39 -5.36 -11.57
N GLY A 25 -11.21 -6.39 -11.82
CA GLY A 25 -12.57 -6.44 -11.30
C GLY A 25 -12.59 -6.90 -9.84
N TYR A 26 -13.24 -6.14 -8.96
CA TYR A 26 -13.41 -6.50 -7.54
C TYR A 26 -14.78 -6.06 -6.99
N THR A 27 -15.24 -6.72 -5.94
CA THR A 27 -16.39 -6.31 -5.12
C THR A 27 -15.92 -5.64 -3.84
N LEU A 28 -16.65 -4.61 -3.41
CA LEU A 28 -16.35 -3.86 -2.20
C LEU A 28 -17.30 -4.26 -1.07
N ARG A 29 -16.76 -4.82 0.01
CA ARG A 29 -17.51 -5.11 1.24
C ARG A 29 -17.13 -4.11 2.33
N ARG A 30 -18.10 -3.33 2.79
CA ARG A 30 -17.93 -2.48 3.98
C ARG A 30 -18.12 -3.32 5.22
N TYR A 31 -17.04 -3.96 5.66
CA TYR A 31 -17.09 -4.96 6.73
C TYR A 31 -17.51 -4.41 8.11
N LEU A 32 -17.57 -3.09 8.28
CA LEU A 32 -18.14 -2.46 9.48
C LEU A 32 -19.67 -2.41 9.45
N ASP A 33 -20.26 -2.34 8.25
CA ASP A 33 -21.72 -2.33 8.04
C ASP A 33 -22.25 -3.75 7.83
N ASP A 34 -21.46 -4.60 7.19
CA ASP A 34 -21.73 -6.01 6.91
C ASP A 34 -20.58 -6.88 7.45
N PRO A 35 -20.55 -7.14 8.77
CA PRO A 35 -19.46 -7.85 9.42
C PRO A 35 -19.36 -9.31 8.94
N PRO A 36 -18.13 -9.84 8.82
CA PRO A 36 -17.94 -11.24 8.50
C PRO A 36 -18.40 -12.12 9.65
N THR A 37 -19.00 -13.25 9.31
CA THR A 37 -19.33 -14.34 10.22
C THR A 37 -18.05 -15.03 10.73
N GLU A 38 -18.17 -15.81 11.80
CA GLU A 38 -17.04 -16.59 12.33
C GLU A 38 -16.49 -17.59 11.29
N ASP A 39 -17.35 -18.21 10.50
CA ASP A 39 -16.94 -19.17 9.47
C ASP A 39 -16.25 -18.50 8.29
N GLU A 40 -16.73 -17.31 7.88
CA GLU A 40 -16.02 -16.49 6.89
C GLU A 40 -14.64 -16.09 7.41
N LEU A 41 -14.53 -15.63 8.67
CA LEU A 41 -13.24 -15.29 9.28
C LEU A 41 -12.29 -16.48 9.33
N ARG A 42 -12.76 -17.68 9.67
CA ARG A 42 -11.94 -18.91 9.62
C ARG A 42 -11.40 -19.16 8.22
N ALA A 43 -12.25 -19.05 7.20
CA ALA A 43 -11.84 -19.24 5.81
C ALA A 43 -10.80 -18.20 5.38
N VAL A 44 -11.00 -16.93 5.73
CA VAL A 44 -10.07 -15.83 5.43
C VAL A 44 -8.72 -16.06 6.13
N LEU A 45 -8.73 -16.43 7.41
CA LEU A 45 -7.50 -16.70 8.16
C LEU A 45 -6.72 -17.89 7.59
N ALA A 46 -7.42 -18.94 7.17
CA ALA A 46 -6.81 -20.07 6.48
C ALA A 46 -6.18 -19.66 5.14
N ALA A 47 -6.86 -18.82 4.36
CA ALA A 47 -6.34 -18.28 3.10
C ALA A 47 -5.13 -17.35 3.30
N LEU A 48 -5.11 -16.59 4.40
CA LEU A 48 -3.99 -15.73 4.80
C LEU A 48 -2.81 -16.52 5.37
N GLY A 49 -3.03 -17.73 5.89
CA GLY A 49 -2.04 -18.45 6.69
C GLY A 49 -1.69 -17.74 8.00
N LEU A 50 -2.62 -16.93 8.53
CA LEU A 50 -2.42 -16.09 9.72
C LEU A 50 -3.33 -16.52 10.87
N GLN A 51 -2.92 -16.20 12.09
CA GLN A 51 -3.76 -16.38 13.28
C GLN A 51 -4.65 -15.15 13.50
N PRO A 52 -5.77 -15.28 14.23
CA PRO A 52 -6.70 -14.16 14.42
C PRO A 52 -6.06 -12.94 15.12
N TRP A 53 -5.09 -13.14 16.01
CA TRP A 53 -4.37 -12.04 16.63
C TRP A 53 -3.44 -11.27 15.67
N ASP A 54 -2.98 -11.89 14.58
CA ASP A 54 -2.11 -11.24 13.58
C ASP A 54 -2.90 -10.23 12.73
N VAL A 55 -4.19 -10.51 12.52
CA VAL A 55 -5.13 -9.61 11.82
C VAL A 55 -5.87 -8.68 12.78
N THR A 56 -5.44 -8.57 14.03
CA THR A 56 -6.06 -7.69 15.03
C THR A 56 -5.33 -6.36 15.18
N ARG A 57 -6.08 -5.26 15.17
CA ARG A 57 -5.63 -3.89 15.43
C ARG A 57 -5.68 -3.59 16.93
N LEU A 58 -4.64 -4.01 17.65
CA LEU A 58 -4.50 -3.81 19.10
C LEU A 58 -4.40 -2.34 19.55
N SER A 59 -4.34 -1.38 18.63
CA SER A 59 -4.35 0.05 18.91
C SER A 59 -5.75 0.65 19.00
N GLU A 60 -6.79 -0.07 18.58
CA GLU A 60 -8.17 0.44 18.59
C GLU A 60 -8.77 0.40 20.01
N PRO A 61 -9.63 1.38 20.39
CA PRO A 61 -10.21 1.45 21.73
C PRO A 61 -10.87 0.14 22.23
N PRO A 62 -11.65 -0.59 21.40
CA PRO A 62 -12.25 -1.85 21.84
C PRO A 62 -11.22 -2.91 22.24
N ALA A 63 -10.01 -2.89 21.66
CA ALA A 63 -8.98 -3.87 22.01
C ALA A 63 -8.48 -3.69 23.45
N ARG A 64 -8.44 -2.44 23.92
CA ARG A 64 -8.06 -2.10 25.30
C ARG A 64 -9.18 -2.45 26.28
N GLU A 65 -10.42 -2.15 25.91
CA GLU A 65 -11.61 -2.46 26.74
C GLU A 65 -11.79 -3.96 26.96
N LEU A 66 -11.45 -4.76 25.94
CA LEU A 66 -11.55 -6.22 25.97
C LEU A 66 -10.27 -6.91 26.49
N GLY A 67 -9.20 -6.18 26.81
CA GLY A 67 -7.95 -6.76 27.33
C GLY A 67 -7.22 -7.67 26.34
N LEU A 68 -7.29 -7.39 25.03
CA LEU A 68 -6.75 -8.29 24.00
C LEU A 68 -5.22 -8.34 23.94
N ARG A 69 -4.52 -7.38 24.56
CA ARG A 69 -3.05 -7.41 24.60
C ARG A 69 -2.55 -8.53 25.51
N GLU A 70 -3.29 -8.82 26.56
CA GLU A 70 -2.99 -9.81 27.58
C GLU A 70 -3.73 -11.15 27.36
N ALA A 71 -4.63 -11.22 26.37
CA ALA A 71 -5.37 -12.42 26.03
C ALA A 71 -4.44 -13.54 25.51
N ALA A 72 -4.72 -14.77 25.92
CA ALA A 72 -3.97 -15.98 25.53
C ALA A 72 -4.02 -16.23 24.02
N ARG A 73 -2.97 -16.87 23.49
CA ARG A 73 -2.75 -17.09 22.03
C ARG A 73 -2.07 -18.43 21.74
N ASP A 74 -2.14 -19.36 22.68
CA ASP A 74 -1.29 -20.56 22.65
C ASP A 74 -2.05 -21.78 22.14
N THR A 75 -3.38 -21.76 22.19
CA THR A 75 -4.22 -22.92 21.89
C THR A 75 -5.21 -22.65 20.76
N PRO A 76 -5.70 -23.72 20.08
CA PRO A 76 -6.80 -23.59 19.13
C PRO A 76 -8.08 -23.01 19.76
N ALA A 77 -8.33 -23.30 21.06
CA ALA A 77 -9.45 -22.75 21.79
C ALA A 77 -9.33 -21.22 21.97
N ASP A 78 -8.11 -20.72 22.13
CA ASP A 78 -7.86 -19.27 22.12
C ASP A 78 -8.18 -18.70 20.76
N ALA A 79 -7.70 -19.30 19.67
CA ALA A 79 -8.00 -18.84 18.32
C ALA A 79 -9.52 -18.73 18.06
N ASP A 80 -10.31 -19.72 18.48
CA ASP A 80 -11.77 -19.66 18.40
C ASP A 80 -12.37 -18.51 19.24
N ALA A 81 -11.83 -18.24 20.43
CA ALA A 81 -12.27 -17.11 21.25
C ALA A 81 -11.96 -15.76 20.59
N TRP A 82 -10.78 -15.62 19.99
CA TRP A 82 -10.41 -14.44 19.22
C TRP A 82 -11.29 -14.23 18.00
N ILE A 83 -11.63 -15.29 17.27
CA ILE A 83 -12.54 -15.22 16.10
C ILE A 83 -13.92 -14.71 16.52
N ARG A 84 -14.48 -15.22 17.61
CA ARG A 84 -15.75 -14.71 18.17
C ARG A 84 -15.68 -13.21 18.48
N VAL A 85 -14.58 -12.77 19.09
CA VAL A 85 -14.37 -11.34 19.39
C VAL A 85 -14.29 -10.52 18.10
N LEU A 86 -13.55 -10.98 17.10
CA LEU A 86 -13.39 -10.27 15.82
C LEU A 86 -14.71 -10.16 15.05
N ALA A 87 -15.52 -11.22 15.04
CA ALA A 87 -16.86 -11.20 14.44
C ALA A 87 -17.79 -10.21 15.16
N GLY A 88 -17.73 -10.16 16.50
CA GLY A 88 -18.52 -9.21 17.31
C GLY A 88 -18.00 -7.77 17.28
N HIS A 89 -16.73 -7.57 16.96
CA HIS A 89 -16.06 -6.27 16.95
C HIS A 89 -15.24 -6.10 15.66
N PRO A 90 -15.90 -6.01 14.48
CA PRO A 90 -15.22 -5.99 13.18
C PRO A 90 -14.18 -4.88 13.06
N ARG A 91 -14.36 -3.75 13.77
CA ARG A 91 -13.41 -2.62 13.82
C ARG A 91 -11.99 -3.01 14.28
N LEU A 92 -11.85 -4.15 14.94
CA LEU A 92 -10.58 -4.74 15.33
C LEU A 92 -9.82 -5.40 14.17
N LEU A 93 -10.46 -5.71 13.05
CA LEU A 93 -9.81 -6.33 11.90
C LEU A 93 -8.84 -5.35 11.21
N GLN A 94 -7.71 -5.89 10.74
CA GLN A 94 -6.82 -5.20 9.81
C GLN A 94 -7.55 -4.86 8.52
N ARG A 95 -7.06 -3.83 7.83
CA ARG A 95 -7.65 -3.32 6.59
C ARG A 95 -6.60 -2.73 5.65
N PRO A 96 -6.81 -2.78 4.33
CA PRO A 96 -7.80 -3.63 3.66
C PRO A 96 -7.44 -5.12 3.74
N ILE A 97 -8.45 -5.99 3.72
CA ILE A 97 -8.27 -7.43 3.50
C ILE A 97 -8.80 -7.73 2.09
N VAL A 98 -7.99 -8.41 1.28
CA VAL A 98 -8.35 -8.77 -0.10
C VAL A 98 -8.46 -10.28 -0.20
N LEU A 99 -9.54 -10.76 -0.81
CA LEU A 99 -9.80 -12.17 -1.11
C LEU A 99 -9.88 -12.37 -2.62
N ALA A 100 -8.96 -13.14 -3.18
CA ALA A 100 -9.02 -13.53 -4.59
C ALA A 100 -9.95 -14.74 -4.78
N ASP A 101 -10.45 -14.89 -6.01
CA ASP A 101 -11.37 -15.98 -6.36
C ASP A 101 -10.67 -17.35 -6.40
N ASP A 102 -9.34 -17.37 -6.45
CA ASP A 102 -8.51 -18.58 -6.41
C ASP A 102 -8.19 -19.06 -4.98
N GLY A 103 -8.81 -18.44 -3.97
CA GLY A 103 -8.68 -18.82 -2.56
C GLY A 103 -7.50 -18.18 -1.84
N ARG A 104 -6.71 -17.32 -2.50
CA ARG A 104 -5.66 -16.53 -1.83
C ARG A 104 -6.24 -15.30 -1.15
N ALA A 105 -5.58 -14.85 -0.09
CA ALA A 105 -5.94 -13.62 0.62
C ALA A 105 -4.70 -12.81 1.02
N TRP A 106 -4.88 -11.50 1.20
CA TRP A 106 -3.82 -10.57 1.61
C TRP A 106 -4.33 -9.53 2.60
N VAL A 107 -3.42 -9.08 3.48
CA VAL A 107 -3.59 -7.87 4.29
C VAL A 107 -2.82 -6.74 3.60
N ALA A 108 -3.45 -6.09 2.62
CA ALA A 108 -2.79 -5.16 1.68
C ALA A 108 -2.55 -3.77 2.27
N ARG A 109 -1.60 -3.69 3.22
CA ARG A 109 -1.26 -2.46 3.96
C ARG A 109 -0.15 -1.63 3.32
N ASP A 110 0.59 -2.22 2.39
CA ASP A 110 1.76 -1.64 1.73
C ASP A 110 1.72 -1.90 0.22
N GLY A 111 2.56 -1.17 -0.52
CA GLY A 111 2.59 -1.20 -1.98
C GLY A 111 3.08 -2.53 -2.55
N ASP A 112 3.96 -3.23 -1.84
CA ASP A 112 4.50 -4.52 -2.27
C ASP A 112 3.38 -5.57 -2.26
N THR A 113 2.65 -5.67 -1.13
CA THR A 113 1.50 -6.57 -1.00
C THR A 113 0.41 -6.25 -2.03
N LEU A 114 0.17 -4.95 -2.28
CA LEU A 114 -0.82 -4.52 -3.27
C LEU A 114 -0.41 -4.87 -4.71
N SER A 115 0.89 -4.80 -5.01
CA SER A 115 1.43 -5.24 -6.30
C SER A 115 1.24 -6.75 -6.50
N GLU A 116 1.43 -7.54 -5.44
CA GLU A 116 1.14 -8.98 -5.46
C GLU A 116 -0.34 -9.27 -5.71
N VAL A 117 -1.24 -8.54 -5.05
CA VAL A 117 -2.69 -8.63 -5.27
C VAL A 117 -3.04 -8.35 -6.74
N VAL A 118 -2.48 -7.29 -7.32
CA VAL A 118 -2.72 -6.94 -8.72
C VAL A 118 -2.20 -8.02 -9.66
N ALA A 119 -0.98 -8.52 -9.44
CA ALA A 119 -0.41 -9.60 -10.23
C ALA A 119 -1.26 -10.88 -10.14
N ALA A 120 -1.74 -11.22 -8.95
CA ALA A 120 -2.63 -12.34 -8.71
C ALA A 120 -3.96 -12.22 -9.47
N ALA A 121 -4.56 -11.02 -9.47
CA ALA A 121 -5.82 -10.76 -10.17
C ALA A 121 -5.66 -10.74 -11.71
N ARG A 122 -4.48 -10.38 -12.21
CA ARG A 122 -4.18 -10.44 -13.65
C ARG A 122 -3.89 -11.85 -14.12
N GLY A 123 -3.16 -12.65 -13.34
CA GLY A 123 -2.86 -14.05 -13.68
C GLY A 123 -4.08 -14.98 -13.65
N THR A 124 -5.20 -14.56 -13.04
CA THR A 124 -6.48 -15.28 -13.05
C THR A 124 -7.36 -14.95 -14.26
N ARG A 125 -7.06 -13.88 -15.02
CA ARG A 125 -7.57 -13.75 -16.38
C ARG A 125 -6.82 -14.76 -17.25
N GLU A 126 -7.55 -15.69 -17.87
CA GLU A 126 -7.02 -16.51 -18.95
C GLU A 126 -6.27 -15.58 -19.92
N MET A 127 -4.98 -15.84 -20.13
CA MET A 127 -4.13 -15.07 -21.01
C MET A 127 -4.68 -15.23 -22.43
N ASP A 128 -5.51 -14.30 -22.91
CA ASP A 128 -5.98 -14.31 -24.30
C ASP A 128 -4.79 -13.87 -25.18
N PRO A 129 -4.21 -14.77 -26.01
CA PRO A 129 -3.06 -14.44 -26.85
C PRO A 129 -3.36 -13.38 -27.92
N ARG A 130 -4.59 -12.88 -28.00
CA ARG A 130 -5.03 -11.80 -28.89
C ARG A 130 -5.30 -10.48 -28.16
N ASP A 131 -5.13 -10.42 -26.84
CA ASP A 131 -5.25 -9.17 -26.08
C ASP A 131 -3.98 -8.32 -26.31
N PRO A 132 -4.08 -7.13 -26.94
CA PRO A 132 -2.91 -6.29 -27.21
C PRO A 132 -2.15 -5.87 -25.93
N ASP A 133 -2.78 -5.89 -24.75
CA ASP A 133 -2.13 -5.59 -23.47
C ASP A 133 -1.29 -6.78 -22.92
N THR A 134 -1.47 -8.01 -23.42
CA THR A 134 -0.60 -9.16 -23.07
C THR A 134 0.61 -9.31 -23.98
N LEU A 135 0.56 -8.74 -25.19
CA LEU A 135 1.67 -8.80 -26.15
C LEU A 135 2.85 -7.87 -25.79
N TYR A 136 2.61 -6.89 -24.92
CA TYR A 136 3.62 -5.94 -24.43
C TYR A 136 3.52 -5.80 -22.91
N ALA A 137 3.70 -6.89 -22.18
CA ALA A 137 4.06 -6.79 -20.76
C ALA A 137 5.49 -6.22 -20.68
N GLU A 138 5.60 -4.89 -20.81
CA GLU A 138 6.82 -4.16 -20.51
C GLU A 138 7.24 -4.55 -19.07
N GLY A 139 8.44 -5.11 -18.93
CA GLY A 139 9.04 -5.38 -17.63
C GLY A 139 9.09 -4.12 -16.77
N PRO A 140 9.38 -4.22 -15.47
CA PRO A 140 9.33 -3.08 -14.56
C PRO A 140 10.15 -1.92 -15.14
N VAL A 141 9.46 -0.84 -15.51
CA VAL A 141 10.10 0.42 -15.88
C VAL A 141 10.80 0.89 -14.62
N ALA A 142 12.13 0.79 -14.63
CA ALA A 142 12.96 1.32 -13.56
C ALA A 142 12.55 2.78 -13.33
N ALA A 143 12.20 3.11 -12.08
CA ALA A 143 11.86 4.47 -11.70
C ALA A 143 12.91 5.43 -12.28
N GLU A 144 12.46 6.37 -13.11
CA GLU A 144 13.35 7.38 -13.68
C GLU A 144 14.07 8.10 -12.51
N PRO A 145 15.40 8.16 -12.51
CA PRO A 145 16.12 8.87 -11.46
C PRO A 145 15.69 10.35 -11.48
N PRO A 146 15.55 11.00 -10.31
CA PRO A 146 15.17 12.41 -10.25
C PRO A 146 16.19 13.24 -11.03
N ALA A 147 15.67 14.21 -11.80
CA ALA A 147 16.44 15.08 -12.66
C ALA A 147 17.62 15.70 -11.90
N ASP A 148 18.82 15.46 -12.40
CA ASP A 148 20.08 16.04 -11.93
C ASP A 148 20.09 17.55 -12.27
N ASP A 149 19.91 18.37 -11.25
CA ASP A 149 19.95 19.83 -11.29
C ASP A 149 21.40 20.27 -11.52
N ARG A 150 21.81 20.29 -12.80
CA ARG A 150 23.11 20.85 -13.19
C ARG A 150 23.04 22.38 -13.14
N PRO A 151 23.94 23.06 -12.40
CA PRO A 151 24.00 24.52 -12.43
C PRO A 151 24.49 24.99 -13.82
N GLU A 152 23.75 25.93 -14.42
CA GLU A 152 24.13 26.59 -15.66
C GLU A 152 25.44 27.35 -15.49
N SER A 153 26.49 26.85 -16.15
CA SER A 153 27.75 27.57 -16.35
C SER A 153 27.48 28.83 -17.16
N SER A 154 27.53 29.98 -16.48
CA SER A 154 27.47 31.30 -17.10
C SER A 154 28.58 31.49 -18.15
N PRO A 155 28.28 32.04 -19.34
CA PRO A 155 29.30 32.28 -20.36
C PRO A 155 30.15 33.49 -19.99
N LEU A 156 31.47 33.25 -19.97
CA LEU A 156 32.54 34.23 -19.89
C LEU A 156 32.40 35.24 -21.05
N ARG A 157 32.13 36.51 -20.75
CA ARG A 157 32.20 37.61 -21.72
C ARG A 157 33.63 38.15 -21.75
N ASP A 158 34.25 38.04 -22.92
CA ASP A 158 35.46 38.74 -23.31
C ASP A 158 35.10 40.08 -23.95
N SER A 159 35.80 41.16 -23.58
CA SER A 159 35.87 42.53 -24.13
C SER A 159 36.52 43.39 -23.03
N GLY A 160 37.81 43.72 -23.00
CA GLY A 160 38.60 44.41 -24.02
C GLY A 160 38.84 45.86 -23.57
N GLY A 161 40.10 46.28 -23.37
CA GLY A 161 40.45 47.71 -23.28
C GLY A 161 41.59 48.12 -22.32
N THR A 162 42.83 48.13 -22.85
CA THR A 162 43.82 49.24 -22.86
C THR A 162 44.02 50.15 -21.62
N GLY A 163 45.26 50.20 -21.10
CA GLY A 163 45.78 51.16 -20.08
C GLY A 163 45.88 52.63 -20.55
N PRO A 164 46.65 53.56 -19.91
CA PRO A 164 47.87 53.39 -19.09
C PRO A 164 47.88 54.18 -17.73
N GLY A 165 48.99 54.15 -16.97
CA GLY A 165 49.26 54.96 -15.73
C GLY A 165 49.56 56.45 -16.01
N PRO A 166 50.26 57.24 -15.16
CA PRO A 166 50.90 57.02 -13.85
C PRO A 166 50.47 58.05 -12.74
N ASP A 167 51.13 57.99 -11.57
CA ASP A 167 51.33 59.02 -10.52
C ASP A 167 50.33 60.20 -10.37
N ASP A 168 49.67 60.29 -9.21
CA ASP A 168 49.63 61.56 -8.46
C ASP A 168 49.25 61.38 -6.98
N LEU A 169 49.82 62.29 -6.20
CA LEU A 169 49.85 62.39 -4.75
C LEU A 169 48.49 62.66 -4.08
N ASP A 170 48.47 62.36 -2.79
CA ASP A 170 47.82 63.11 -1.71
C ASP A 170 46.34 62.89 -1.36
N ARG A 171 46.12 62.92 -0.03
CA ARG A 171 44.88 62.98 0.77
C ARG A 171 44.34 61.63 1.26
N LEU A 172 44.20 61.34 2.55
CA LEU A 172 44.19 62.14 3.77
C LEU A 172 44.38 61.15 4.95
N LEU A 173 45.31 61.49 5.86
CA LEU A 173 45.38 61.14 7.30
C LEU A 173 45.32 59.65 7.72
#